data_AF-A0A4Y2ECK0-F1
#
_entry.id   AF-A0A4Y2ECK0-F1
#
_cell.length_a   1.000
_cell.length_b   1.000
_cell.length_c   1.000
_cell.angle_alpha   90.00
_cell.angle_beta   90.00
_cell.angle_gamma   90.00
#
_symmetry.space_group_name_H-M   'P 1'
#
loop_
_entity.id
_entity.type
_entity.pdbx_description
1 polymer ?
#
loop_
_entity_poly.entity_id
_entity_poly.type
_entity_poly.pdbx_seq_one_letter_code
_entity_poly.pdbx_strand_id
1 'polypeptide(L)'
;SLASENDSLCTTEESQNFLSKNGIRRIRVAPYHPLSNGQVERVVQTNKDAFKRIISGDWNQRLTSFLLTQFITPSAATGFSPAELLMKRRVRTVLDLLHPDLVENRKKKNEKMLDLRLSKGQLRSFSPNDAVYIKDNSSGQTWIPGTVI
;
A
#
# COMPACT_ATOMS: atom_id res chain seq x y z
N SER A 1 5.77 -11.51 -5.89
CA SER A 1 7.05 -10.78 -5.70
C SER A 1 6.98 -9.98 -4.41
N LEU A 2 8.10 -9.73 -3.74
CA LEU A 2 8.19 -8.94 -2.51
C LEU A 2 9.04 -7.70 -2.77
N ALA A 3 8.46 -6.52 -2.57
CA ALA A 3 9.20 -5.26 -2.57
C ALA A 3 9.62 -4.94 -1.12
N SER A 4 10.91 -4.75 -0.89
CA SER A 4 11.44 -4.37 0.41
C SER A 4 12.60 -3.39 0.25
N GLU A 5 12.81 -2.57 1.28
CA GLU A 5 14.00 -1.73 1.37
C GLU A 5 15.27 -2.59 1.42
N ASN A 6 16.40 -1.98 1.07
CA ASN A 6 17.70 -2.66 1.10
C ASN A 6 18.27 -2.73 2.52
N ASP A 7 17.40 -2.82 3.53
CA ASP A 7 17.85 -2.98 4.91
C ASP A 7 18.52 -4.35 5.09
N SER A 8 19.53 -4.34 5.95
CA SER A 8 20.44 -5.43 6.31
C SER A 8 19.70 -6.77 6.54
N LEU A 9 18.60 -6.73 7.29
CA LEU A 9 17.76 -7.89 7.62
C LEU A 9 17.07 -8.51 6.40
N CYS A 10 16.65 -7.68 5.44
CA CYS A 10 16.05 -8.18 4.20
C CYS A 10 17.12 -8.64 3.21
N THR A 11 18.37 -8.18 3.29
CA THR A 11 19.47 -8.58 2.40
C THR A 11 20.19 -9.87 2.79
N THR A 12 19.92 -10.43 3.99
CA THR A 12 20.56 -11.67 4.46
C THR A 12 20.36 -12.83 3.50
N GLU A 13 21.33 -13.74 3.50
CA GLU A 13 21.28 -14.96 2.69
C GLU A 13 20.08 -15.84 3.06
N GLU A 14 19.75 -15.93 4.36
CA GLU A 14 18.57 -16.66 4.84
C GLU A 14 17.27 -16.13 4.25
N SER A 15 17.08 -14.81 4.19
CA SER A 15 15.89 -14.19 3.59
C SER A 15 15.83 -14.45 2.09
N GLN A 16 16.96 -14.38 1.39
CA GLN A 16 17.02 -14.69 -0.04
C GLN A 16 16.68 -16.15 -0.32
N ASN A 17 17.19 -17.07 0.51
CA ASN A 17 16.93 -18.50 0.40
C ASN A 17 15.47 -18.83 0.71
N PHE A 18 14.86 -18.17 1.69
CA PHE A 18 13.43 -18.33 1.96
C PHE A 18 12.58 -17.85 0.77
N LEU A 19 12.88 -16.68 0.21
CA LEU A 19 12.14 -16.13 -0.93
C LEU A 19 12.29 -17.00 -2.18
N SER A 20 13.50 -17.52 -2.46
CA SER A 20 13.74 -18.41 -3.59
C SER A 20 13.00 -19.74 -3.44
N LYS A 21 13.04 -20.36 -2.26
CA LYS A 21 12.30 -21.61 -1.95
C LYS A 21 10.79 -21.46 -2.12
N ASN A 22 10.24 -20.28 -1.84
CA ASN A 22 8.81 -19.99 -2.02
C ASN A 22 8.46 -19.42 -3.42
N GLY A 23 9.42 -19.36 -4.35
CA GLY A 23 9.20 -18.81 -5.69
C GLY A 23 8.88 -17.30 -5.71
N ILE A 24 9.20 -16.57 -4.65
CA ILE A 24 8.88 -15.16 -4.50
C ILE A 24 10.03 -14.31 -5.04
N ARG A 25 9.82 -13.68 -6.21
CA ARG A 25 10.79 -12.73 -6.77
C ARG A 25 10.95 -11.50 -5.85
N ARG A 26 12.17 -11.19 -5.45
CA ARG A 26 12.50 -9.96 -4.72
C ARG A 26 12.60 -8.76 -5.68
N ILE A 27 12.01 -7.64 -5.28
CA ILE A 27 12.13 -6.33 -5.92
C ILE A 27 12.84 -5.42 -4.91
N ARG A 28 13.99 -4.86 -5.29
CA ARG A 28 14.73 -3.91 -4.47
C ARG A 28 14.21 -2.51 -4.77
N VAL A 29 13.70 -1.82 -3.76
CA VAL A 29 13.31 -0.41 -3.91
C VAL A 29 14.58 0.44 -3.92
N ALA A 30 14.65 1.42 -4.82
CA ALA A 30 15.78 2.33 -4.87
C ALA A 30 15.94 3.05 -3.51
N PRO A 31 17.18 3.22 -3.02
CA PRO A 31 17.43 4.00 -1.81
C PRO A 31 16.82 5.40 -1.94
N TYR A 32 16.21 5.90 -0.88
CA TYR A 32 15.65 7.27 -0.83
C TYR A 32 14.54 7.57 -1.86
N HIS A 33 13.73 6.58 -2.23
CA HIS A 33 12.51 6.79 -3.02
C HIS A 33 11.24 6.72 -2.14
N PRO A 34 10.96 7.76 -1.33
CA PRO A 34 9.85 7.78 -0.37
C PRO A 34 8.47 7.64 -1.03
N LEU A 35 8.35 7.95 -2.32
CA LEU A 35 7.10 7.73 -3.07
C LEU A 35 6.78 6.23 -3.25
N SER A 36 7.80 5.36 -3.33
CA SER A 36 7.59 3.91 -3.47
C SER A 36 7.23 3.25 -2.14
N ASN A 37 7.72 3.78 -1.01
CA ASN A 37 7.42 3.24 0.31
C ASN A 37 6.35 4.02 1.08
N GLY A 38 5.92 5.18 0.58
CA GLY A 38 4.99 6.07 1.27
C GLY A 38 3.62 5.46 1.56
N GLN A 39 3.20 4.44 0.79
CA GLN A 39 2.00 3.68 1.11
C GLN A 39 2.19 2.78 2.33
N VAL A 40 3.35 2.13 2.45
CA VAL A 40 3.69 1.33 3.64
C VAL A 40 3.83 2.24 4.85
N GLU A 41 4.52 3.37 4.72
CA GLU A 41 4.68 4.35 5.80
C GLU A 41 3.33 4.88 6.31
N ARG A 42 2.41 5.23 5.41
CA ARG A 42 1.03 5.66 5.77
C ARG A 42 0.26 4.57 6.50
N VAL A 43 0.38 3.32 6.05
CA VAL A 43 -0.26 2.18 6.73
C VAL A 43 0.33 2.01 8.13
N VAL A 44 1.66 2.05 8.27
CA VAL A 44 2.33 1.96 9.59
C VAL A 44 1.89 3.10 10.52
N GLN A 45 1.81 4.32 10.02
CA GLN A 45 1.34 5.47 10.80
C GLN A 45 -0.11 5.27 11.26
N THR A 46 -1.00 4.87 10.35
CA THR A 46 -2.40 4.60 10.65
C THR A 46 -2.54 3.50 11.72
N ASN A 47 -1.73 2.44 11.61
CA ASN A 47 -1.72 1.34 12.57
C ASN A 47 -1.27 1.84 13.96
N LYS A 48 -0.17 2.60 14.04
CA LYS A 48 0.32 3.17 15.29
C LYS A 48 -0.72 4.06 15.95
N ASP A 49 -1.38 4.93 15.19
CA ASP A 49 -2.39 5.85 15.72
C ASP A 49 -3.64 5.11 16.20
N ALA A 50 -4.03 4.04 15.51
CA ALA A 50 -5.12 3.17 15.95
C ALA A 50 -4.77 2.44 17.26
N PHE A 51 -3.57 1.87 17.37
CA PHE A 51 -3.14 1.20 18.60
C PHE A 51 -3.02 2.14 19.79
N LYS A 52 -2.58 3.40 19.59
CA LYS A 52 -2.57 4.41 20.66
C LYS A 52 -3.96 4.69 21.24
N ARG A 53 -5.01 4.61 20.43
CA ARG A 53 -6.41 4.84 20.87
C ARG A 53 -6.99 3.64 21.61
N ILE A 54 -6.45 2.46 21.37
CA ILE A 54 -6.90 1.21 21.95
C ILE A 54 -6.07 1.00 23.24
N ILE A 55 -6.55 1.51 24.39
CA ILE A 55 -5.78 1.55 25.67
C ILE A 55 -6.08 0.43 26.69
N SER A 56 -7.34 -0.03 26.88
CA SER A 56 -7.73 -1.18 27.75
C SER A 56 -8.32 -2.45 27.07
N GLY A 57 -7.98 -3.66 27.57
CA GLY A 57 -8.55 -4.96 27.14
C GLY A 57 -7.53 -5.99 26.64
N ASP A 58 -7.99 -7.19 26.29
CA ASP A 58 -7.14 -8.28 25.80
C ASP A 58 -6.48 -7.93 24.45
N TRP A 59 -5.16 -8.13 24.36
CA TRP A 59 -4.37 -7.78 23.20
C TRP A 59 -4.80 -8.53 21.94
N ASN A 60 -5.12 -9.82 22.06
CA ASN A 60 -5.50 -10.63 20.90
C ASN A 60 -6.85 -10.18 20.33
N GLN A 61 -7.82 -9.88 21.20
CA GLN A 61 -9.11 -9.32 20.77
C GLN A 61 -8.96 -7.96 20.09
N ARG A 62 -8.08 -7.10 20.62
CA ARG A 62 -7.78 -5.78 20.05
C ARG A 62 -7.15 -5.87 18.68
N LEU A 63 -6.11 -6.70 18.56
CA LEU A 63 -5.43 -6.93 17.29
C LEU A 63 -6.39 -7.50 16.25
N THR A 64 -7.20 -8.49 16.63
CA THR A 64 -8.18 -9.11 15.74
C THR A 64 -9.22 -8.09 15.28
N SER A 65 -9.77 -7.29 16.20
CA SER A 65 -10.76 -6.26 15.87
C SER A 65 -10.17 -5.17 14.98
N PHE A 66 -8.93 -4.77 15.26
CA PHE A 66 -8.20 -3.81 14.43
C PHE A 66 -7.97 -4.33 13.01
N LEU A 67 -7.44 -5.54 12.88
CA LEU A 67 -7.20 -6.18 11.58
C LEU A 67 -8.50 -6.32 10.80
N LEU A 68 -9.57 -6.79 11.44
CA LEU A 68 -10.89 -6.88 10.82
C LEU A 68 -11.33 -5.52 10.28
N THR A 69 -11.21 -4.46 11.09
CA THR A 69 -11.56 -3.08 10.69
C THR A 69 -10.74 -2.64 9.48
N GLN A 70 -9.43 -2.88 9.46
CA GLN A 70 -8.59 -2.55 8.30
C GLN A 70 -9.01 -3.33 7.04
N PHE A 71 -9.36 -4.61 7.18
CA PHE A 71 -9.74 -5.46 6.05
C PHE A 71 -11.11 -5.10 5.46
N ILE A 72 -12.05 -4.62 6.27
CA ILE A 72 -13.42 -4.26 5.82
C ILE A 72 -13.58 -2.77 5.47
N THR A 73 -12.66 -1.91 5.89
CA THR A 73 -12.76 -0.47 5.64
C THR A 73 -12.40 -0.17 4.18
N PRO A 74 -13.30 0.46 3.40
CA PRO A 74 -12.99 0.85 2.04
C PRO A 74 -11.84 1.85 1.97
N SER A 75 -10.90 1.64 1.05
CA SER A 75 -9.84 2.62 0.79
C SER A 75 -10.43 3.81 0.04
N ALA A 76 -10.08 5.03 0.45
CA ALA A 76 -10.45 6.24 -0.29
C ALA A 76 -9.87 6.27 -1.72
N ALA A 77 -8.82 5.49 -2.01
CA ALA A 77 -8.16 5.42 -3.31
C ALA A 77 -8.82 4.44 -4.29
N THR A 78 -9.49 3.41 -3.82
CA THR A 78 -10.15 2.41 -4.68
C THR A 78 -11.66 2.36 -4.49
N GLY A 79 -12.18 2.86 -3.37
CA GLY A 79 -13.55 2.68 -2.94
C GLY A 79 -13.83 1.27 -2.43
N PHE A 80 -12.92 0.31 -2.58
CA PHE A 80 -13.08 -1.06 -2.14
C PHE A 80 -12.24 -1.34 -0.91
N SER A 81 -12.74 -2.20 -0.04
CA SER A 81 -11.97 -2.70 1.10
C SER A 81 -10.93 -3.73 0.65
N PRO A 82 -9.83 -3.90 1.39
CA PRO A 82 -8.84 -4.93 1.08
C PRO A 82 -9.44 -6.35 0.98
N ALA A 83 -10.39 -6.69 1.84
CA ALA A 83 -11.08 -7.98 1.79
C ALA A 83 -11.92 -8.14 0.51
N GLU A 84 -12.59 -7.07 0.04
CA GLU A 84 -13.32 -7.09 -1.22
C GLU A 84 -12.40 -7.28 -2.43
N LEU A 85 -11.25 -6.58 -2.44
CA LEU A 85 -10.26 -6.73 -3.50
C LEU A 85 -9.64 -8.14 -3.52
N LEU A 86 -9.38 -8.70 -2.34
CA LEU A 86 -8.77 -10.03 -2.20
C LEU A 86 -9.75 -11.16 -2.52
N MET A 87 -10.97 -11.11 -1.96
CA MET A 87 -11.95 -12.19 -2.06
C MET A 87 -12.95 -12.01 -3.20
N LYS A 88 -12.92 -10.87 -3.90
CA LYS A 88 -13.92 -10.46 -4.92
C LYS A 88 -15.37 -10.46 -4.41
N ARG A 89 -15.56 -10.43 -3.09
CA ARG A 89 -16.87 -10.38 -2.41
C ARG A 89 -16.76 -9.56 -1.14
N ARG A 90 -17.88 -8.95 -0.73
CA ARG A 90 -17.94 -8.21 0.53
C ARG A 90 -18.12 -9.18 1.70
N VAL A 91 -17.25 -9.06 2.70
CA VAL A 91 -17.42 -9.76 3.98
C VAL A 91 -18.56 -9.09 4.72
N ARG A 92 -19.60 -9.86 5.08
CA ARG A 92 -20.73 -9.34 5.85
C ARG A 92 -20.31 -9.16 7.31
N THR A 93 -20.56 -7.99 7.84
CA THR A 93 -20.31 -7.64 9.23
C THR A 93 -21.60 -7.27 9.94
N VAL A 94 -21.58 -7.21 11.27
CA VAL A 94 -22.76 -6.80 12.07
C VAL A 94 -23.26 -5.41 11.66
N LEU A 95 -22.36 -4.51 11.25
CA LEU A 95 -22.73 -3.18 10.74
C LEU A 95 -23.54 -3.24 9.44
N ASP A 96 -23.31 -4.25 8.60
CA ASP A 96 -24.06 -4.43 7.35
C ASP A 96 -25.49 -4.93 7.60
N LEU A 97 -25.73 -5.61 8.72
CA LEU A 97 -27.06 -6.04 9.14
C LEU A 97 -27.93 -4.87 9.59
N LEU A 98 -27.30 -3.79 10.10
CA LEU A 98 -28.01 -2.60 10.57
C LEU A 98 -28.51 -1.71 9.43
N HIS A 99 -27.81 -1.68 8.28
CA HIS A 99 -28.12 -0.79 7.16
C HIS A 99 -27.87 -1.44 5.79
N PRO A 100 -28.77 -2.33 5.33
CA PRO A 100 -28.62 -3.02 4.04
C PRO A 100 -28.62 -2.05 2.83
N ASP A 101 -29.38 -0.96 2.89
CA ASP A 101 -29.55 -0.01 1.77
C ASP A 101 -28.30 0.80 1.44
N LEU A 102 -27.37 0.92 2.40
CA LEU A 102 -26.10 1.64 2.20
C LEU A 102 -25.10 0.82 1.38
N VAL A 103 -25.30 -0.49 1.26
CA VAL A 103 -24.40 -1.40 0.56
C VAL A 103 -24.43 -1.13 -0.94
N GLU A 104 -25.61 -1.07 -1.55
CA GLU A 104 -25.76 -0.82 -3.00
C GLU A 104 -25.33 0.59 -3.40
N ASN A 105 -25.72 1.58 -2.61
CA ASN A 105 -25.38 2.98 -2.86
C ASN A 105 -23.87 3.23 -2.82
N ARG A 106 -23.16 2.61 -1.86
CA ARG A 106 -21.69 2.65 -1.84
C ARG A 106 -21.08 1.97 -3.04
N LYS A 107 -21.55 0.77 -3.41
CA LYS A 107 -21.00 0.01 -4.55
C LYS A 107 -21.03 0.83 -5.84
N LYS A 108 -22.19 1.42 -6.17
CA LYS A 108 -22.35 2.30 -7.34
C LYS A 108 -21.43 3.53 -7.29
N LYS A 109 -21.23 4.12 -6.11
CA LYS A 109 -20.33 5.28 -5.93
C LYS A 109 -18.86 4.91 -6.12
N ASN A 110 -18.46 3.75 -5.62
CA ASN A 110 -17.08 3.26 -5.72
C ASN A 110 -16.71 2.90 -7.16
N GLU A 111 -17.59 2.21 -7.89
CA GLU A 111 -17.40 1.86 -9.31
C GLU A 111 -17.20 3.13 -10.15
N LYS A 112 -18.07 4.13 -10.00
CA LYS A 112 -17.92 5.43 -10.70
C LYS A 112 -16.60 6.13 -10.39
N MET A 113 -16.16 6.08 -9.14
CA MET A 113 -14.92 6.74 -8.70
C MET A 113 -13.67 6.03 -9.23
N LEU A 114 -13.73 4.70 -9.39
CA LEU A 114 -12.67 3.91 -10.00
C LEU A 114 -12.53 4.25 -11.50
N ASP A 115 -13.63 4.27 -12.24
CA ASP A 115 -13.64 4.63 -13.68
C ASP A 115 -13.07 6.03 -13.92
N LEU A 116 -13.50 7.01 -13.11
CA LEU A 116 -12.98 8.37 -13.16
C LEU A 116 -11.46 8.44 -12.94
N ARG A 117 -10.92 7.62 -12.03
CA ARG A 117 -9.47 7.59 -11.76
C ARG A 117 -8.68 6.92 -12.87
N LEU A 118 -9.18 5.82 -13.41
CA LEU A 118 -8.56 5.11 -14.53
C LEU A 118 -8.50 5.99 -15.79
N SER A 119 -9.52 6.83 -16.01
CA SER A 119 -9.56 7.75 -17.16
C SER A 119 -8.57 8.92 -17.11
N LYS A 120 -8.07 9.30 -15.92
CA LYS A 120 -7.25 10.52 -15.71
C LYS A 120 -5.73 10.26 -15.60
N GLY A 121 -5.29 9.02 -15.64
CA GLY A 121 -3.87 8.67 -15.43
C GLY A 121 -3.02 8.86 -16.68
N GLN A 122 -2.52 10.06 -16.94
CA GLN A 122 -1.41 10.21 -17.91
C GLN A 122 -0.11 9.79 -17.22
N LEU A 123 0.36 8.58 -17.54
CA LEU A 123 1.67 8.09 -17.09
C LEU A 123 2.76 8.96 -17.74
N ARG A 124 3.71 9.45 -16.94
CA ARG A 124 4.98 9.95 -17.47
C ARG A 124 5.77 8.73 -17.97
N SER A 125 5.99 8.64 -19.27
CA SER A 125 6.86 7.65 -19.91
C SER A 125 8.20 8.29 -20.25
N PHE A 126 9.29 7.57 -20.05
CA PHE A 126 10.63 7.94 -20.47
C PHE A 126 11.12 6.93 -21.53
N SER A 127 11.93 7.40 -22.46
CA SER A 127 12.62 6.58 -23.46
C SER A 127 14.12 6.50 -23.16
N PRO A 128 14.81 5.45 -23.61
CA PRO A 128 16.28 5.42 -23.59
C PRO A 128 16.84 6.69 -24.25
N ASN A 129 17.90 7.24 -23.64
CA ASN A 129 18.54 8.53 -23.96
C ASN A 129 17.81 9.81 -23.51
N ASP A 130 16.70 9.72 -22.79
CA ASP A 130 16.06 10.92 -22.22
C ASP A 130 16.95 11.55 -21.14
N ALA A 131 17.15 12.86 -21.23
CA ALA A 131 17.82 13.65 -20.21
C ALA A 131 16.92 13.79 -18.97
N VAL A 132 17.40 13.33 -17.82
CA VAL A 132 16.68 13.34 -16.55
C VAL A 132 17.54 13.98 -15.47
N TYR A 133 16.91 14.51 -14.42
CA TYR A 133 17.61 15.00 -13.24
C TYR A 133 17.37 14.04 -12.07
N ILE A 134 18.45 13.65 -11.39
CA ILE A 134 18.46 12.78 -10.22
C ILE A 134 18.60 13.66 -8.98
N LYS A 135 17.75 13.43 -7.99
CA LYS A 135 17.81 14.18 -6.74
C LYS A 135 18.85 13.57 -5.80
N ASP A 136 19.89 14.33 -5.47
CA ASP A 136 20.83 13.97 -4.39
C ASP A 136 20.29 14.48 -3.05
N ASN A 137 20.22 13.60 -2.07
CA ASN A 137 19.72 13.90 -0.72
C ASN A 137 20.85 13.92 0.33
N SER A 138 22.12 13.80 -0.08
CA SER A 138 23.28 13.68 0.82
C SER A 138 24.07 14.99 1.03
N SER A 139 23.94 15.96 0.14
CA SER A 139 24.62 17.26 0.24
C SER A 139 23.86 18.38 -0.49
N GLY A 140 24.20 19.65 -0.21
CA GLY A 140 23.38 20.84 -0.51
C GLY A 140 23.07 21.14 -2.00
N GLN A 141 23.60 20.36 -2.95
CA GLN A 141 23.25 20.50 -4.37
C GLN A 141 22.22 19.44 -4.76
N THR A 142 21.01 19.90 -5.06
CA THR A 142 19.78 19.09 -4.99
C THR A 142 19.45 18.29 -6.24
N TRP A 143 20.08 18.55 -7.39
CA TRP A 143 19.75 17.91 -8.66
C TRP A 143 20.98 17.69 -9.55
N ILE A 144 21.21 16.44 -9.95
CA ILE A 144 22.34 15.99 -10.79
C ILE A 144 21.78 15.54 -12.15
N PRO A 145 22.30 16.02 -13.29
CA PRO A 145 21.86 15.57 -14.61
C PRO A 145 22.30 14.12 -14.88
N GLY A 146 21.44 13.34 -15.53
CA GLY A 146 21.65 11.95 -15.91
C GLY A 146 20.88 11.59 -17.19
N THR A 147 21.12 10.39 -17.71
CA THR A 147 20.48 9.89 -18.94
C THR A 147 19.84 8.54 -18.66
N VAL A 148 18.62 8.32 -19.15
CA VAL A 148 17.95 7.01 -19.08
C VAL A 148 18.68 6.06 -20.04
N ILE A 149 19.15 4.92 -19.53
CA ILE A 149 19.88 3.89 -20.31
C ILE A 149 18.90 2.80 -20.75
#